data_AF-D2JKK6-F1
#
_entry.id   AF-D2JKK6-F1
#
_cell.length_a   1.000
_cell.length_b   1.000
_cell.length_c   1.000
_cell.angle_alpha   90.00
_cell.angle_beta   90.00
_cell.angle_gamma   90.00
#
_symmetry.space_group_name_H-M   'P 1'
#
loop_
_entity.id
_entity.type
_entity.pdbx_description
1 polymer ?
#
loop_
_entity_poly.entity_id
_entity_poly.type
_entity_poly.pdbx_seq_one_letter_code
_entity_poly.pdbx_strand_id
1 'polypeptide(L)'
;MIPNPNAPDEYKYETDYRKIPRKYLNPKIPQGRGKIKWQPFATLPKQFEILEQIIMNQDKVEKPLLTYDSLDNLDQIFQVKIRNDELCTITY
;
A
#
# COMPACT_ATOMS: atom_id res chain seq x y z
N MET A 1 -29.75 -24.34 23.29
CA MET A 1 -29.33 -25.26 22.21
C MET A 1 -28.36 -26.25 22.84
N ILE A 2 -28.60 -27.56 22.71
CA ILE A 2 -27.68 -28.58 23.24
C ILE A 2 -26.50 -28.68 22.25
N PRO A 3 -25.24 -28.39 22.66
CA PRO A 3 -24.09 -28.41 21.76
C PRO A 3 -23.82 -29.78 21.14
N ASN A 4 -23.95 -30.86 21.92
CA ASN A 4 -23.71 -32.22 21.46
C ASN A 4 -24.90 -33.15 21.77
N PRO A 5 -25.93 -33.17 20.90
CA PRO A 5 -27.17 -33.91 21.18
C PRO A 5 -27.01 -35.44 21.16
N ASN A 6 -25.93 -35.94 20.56
CA ASN A 6 -25.69 -37.38 20.40
C ASN A 6 -24.70 -37.95 21.43
N ALA A 7 -24.21 -37.12 22.36
CA ALA A 7 -23.25 -37.54 23.37
C ALA A 7 -23.94 -37.89 24.72
N PRO A 8 -23.29 -38.71 25.56
CA PRO A 8 -23.74 -38.97 26.93
C PRO A 8 -23.93 -37.68 27.73
N ASP A 9 -24.77 -37.71 28.77
CA ASP A 9 -25.12 -36.51 29.54
C ASP A 9 -23.89 -35.75 30.10
N GLU A 10 -22.81 -36.47 30.41
CA GLU A 10 -21.51 -35.91 30.83
C GLU A 10 -20.90 -34.91 29.81
N TYR A 11 -21.08 -35.16 28.51
CA TYR A 11 -20.48 -34.37 27.42
C TYR A 11 -21.49 -33.54 26.64
N LYS A 12 -22.78 -33.67 26.97
CA LYS A 12 -23.91 -33.06 26.25
C LYS A 12 -23.84 -31.53 26.21
N TYR A 13 -23.29 -30.92 27.26
CA TYR A 13 -23.09 -29.49 27.42
C TYR A 13 -21.62 -29.06 27.35
N GLU A 14 -20.69 -30.00 27.13
CA GLU A 14 -19.27 -29.68 26.98
C GLU A 14 -19.04 -29.02 25.61
N THR A 15 -18.32 -27.91 25.62
CA THR A 15 -18.02 -27.12 24.41
C THR A 15 -16.58 -27.27 23.96
N ASP A 16 -15.68 -27.65 24.89
CA ASP A 16 -14.30 -27.96 24.56
C ASP A 16 -14.20 -29.33 23.91
N TYR A 17 -14.01 -29.35 22.59
CA TYR A 17 -13.88 -30.57 21.79
C TYR A 17 -12.73 -31.48 22.23
N ARG A 18 -11.75 -30.97 22.98
CA ARG A 18 -10.59 -31.74 23.48
C ARG A 18 -10.95 -32.68 24.61
N LYS A 19 -12.05 -32.41 25.32
CA LYS A 19 -12.54 -33.22 26.46
C LYS A 19 -13.55 -34.27 26.04
N ILE A 20 -13.98 -34.26 24.78
CA ILE A 20 -15.02 -35.16 24.26
C ILE A 20 -14.36 -36.31 23.49
N PRO A 21 -14.68 -37.59 23.80
CA PRO A 21 -14.17 -38.72 23.03
C PRO A 21 -14.49 -38.60 21.53
N ARG A 22 -13.53 -38.96 20.67
CA ARG A 22 -13.62 -38.76 19.21
C ARG A 22 -14.85 -39.40 18.56
N LYS A 23 -15.38 -40.50 19.14
CA LYS A 23 -16.63 -41.16 18.72
C LYS A 23 -17.87 -40.26 18.79
N TYR A 24 -17.86 -39.23 19.64
CA TYR A 24 -18.96 -38.30 19.85
C TYR A 24 -18.72 -36.92 19.21
N LEU A 25 -17.56 -36.72 18.57
CA LEU A 25 -17.27 -35.49 17.84
C LEU A 25 -17.86 -35.56 16.44
N ASN A 26 -18.49 -34.47 15.98
CA ASN A 26 -18.96 -34.37 14.62
C ASN A 26 -17.76 -34.30 13.65
N PRO A 27 -17.58 -35.29 12.75
CA PRO A 27 -16.44 -35.31 11.82
C PRO A 27 -16.58 -34.30 10.68
N LYS A 28 -17.77 -33.73 10.47
CA LYS A 28 -17.98 -32.64 9.53
C LYS A 28 -17.40 -31.36 10.12
N ILE A 29 -16.11 -31.14 9.88
CA ILE A 29 -15.49 -29.83 10.10
C ILE A 29 -16.26 -28.84 9.23
N PRO A 30 -16.84 -27.77 9.80
CA PRO A 30 -17.44 -26.71 9.00
C PRO A 30 -16.37 -26.22 8.04
N GLN A 31 -16.59 -26.36 6.73
CA GLN A 31 -15.75 -25.69 5.75
C GLN A 31 -15.86 -24.21 6.10
N GLY A 32 -14.77 -23.64 6.62
CA GLY A 32 -14.77 -22.27 7.13
C GLY A 32 -15.25 -21.29 6.05
N ARG A 33 -15.56 -20.05 6.43
CA ARG A 33 -15.85 -18.98 5.47
C ARG A 33 -14.71 -18.95 4.45
N GLY A 34 -14.97 -19.34 3.20
CA GLY A 34 -13.97 -19.57 2.14
C GLY A 34 -13.14 -18.37 1.70
N LYS A 35 -13.14 -17.29 2.48
CA LYS A 35 -12.30 -16.11 2.31
C LYS A 35 -10.99 -16.29 3.06
N ILE A 36 -9.91 -16.26 2.29
CA ILE A 36 -8.54 -16.25 2.77
C ILE A 36 -8.28 -14.92 3.51
N LYS A 37 -8.21 -14.97 4.85
CA LYS A 37 -8.04 -13.76 5.69
C LYS A 37 -6.71 -13.01 5.45
N TRP A 38 -5.71 -13.64 4.85
CA TRP A 38 -4.39 -13.04 4.59
C TRP A 38 -4.30 -12.24 3.29
N GLN A 39 -5.30 -12.33 2.42
CA GLN A 39 -5.33 -11.60 1.15
C GLN A 39 -5.11 -10.07 1.28
N PRO A 40 -5.74 -9.34 2.23
CA PRO A 40 -5.47 -7.92 2.43
C PRO A 40 -4.06 -7.63 2.98
N PHE A 41 -3.42 -8.60 3.63
CA PHE A 41 -2.05 -8.44 4.13
C PHE A 41 -1.00 -8.69 3.04
N ALA A 42 -1.35 -9.45 1.99
CA ALA A 42 -0.47 -9.69 0.85
C ALA A 42 -0.14 -8.40 0.06
N THR A 43 -1.01 -7.39 0.12
CA THR A 43 -0.83 -6.11 -0.59
C THR A 43 -0.03 -5.07 0.19
N LEU A 44 0.23 -5.28 1.48
CA LEU A 44 0.91 -4.30 2.34
C LEU A 44 2.32 -3.90 1.85
N PRO A 45 3.19 -4.83 1.40
CA PRO A 45 4.53 -4.46 0.91
C PRO A 45 4.45 -3.51 -0.30
N LYS A 46 3.54 -3.80 -1.23
CA LYS A 46 3.31 -2.96 -2.41
C LYS A 46 2.74 -1.59 -2.04
N GLN A 47 1.84 -1.54 -1.06
CA GLN A 47 1.30 -0.27 -0.57
C GLN A 47 2.38 0.60 0.07
N PHE A 48 3.28 -0.01 0.84
CA PHE A 48 4.42 0.70 1.45
C PHE A 48 5.35 1.30 0.39
N GLU A 49 5.73 0.52 -0.62
CA GLU A 49 6.57 1.01 -1.73
C GLU A 49 5.96 2.20 -2.48
N ILE A 50 4.65 2.16 -2.71
CA ILE A 50 3.92 3.27 -3.37
C ILE A 50 3.96 4.54 -2.52
N LEU A 51 3.80 4.42 -1.20
CA LEU A 51 3.84 5.58 -0.29
C LEU A 51 5.21 6.23 -0.28
N GLU A 52 6.29 5.46 -0.23
CA GLU A 52 7.66 5.97 -0.33
C GLU A 52 7.88 6.74 -1.63
N GLN A 53 7.42 6.19 -2.76
CA GLN A 53 7.50 6.89 -4.05
C GLN A 53 6.71 8.22 -4.05
N ILE A 54 5.53 8.24 -3.44
CA ILE A 54 4.73 9.48 -3.33
C ILE A 54 5.48 10.52 -2.49
N ILE A 55 6.03 10.13 -1.34
CA ILE A 55 6.80 11.03 -0.47
C ILE A 55 8.01 11.59 -1.23
N MET A 56 8.78 10.74 -1.90
CA MET A 56 9.93 11.17 -2.72
C MET A 56 9.53 12.10 -3.89
N ASN A 57 8.30 11.99 -4.38
CA ASN A 57 7.80 12.85 -5.46
C ASN A 57 7.34 14.22 -4.96
N GLN A 58 7.04 14.40 -3.67
CA GLN A 58 6.63 15.70 -3.13
C GLN A 58 7.75 16.73 -3.15
N ASP A 59 9.00 16.29 -3.02
CA ASP A 59 10.18 17.17 -3.08
C ASP A 59 10.61 17.51 -4.52
N LYS A 60 9.94 16.95 -5.53
CA LYS A 60 10.29 17.19 -6.94
C LYS A 60 9.64 18.49 -7.42
N VAL A 61 10.48 19.42 -7.85
CA VAL A 61 10.03 20.63 -8.56
C VAL A 61 9.86 20.28 -10.04
N GLU A 62 8.74 20.69 -10.65
CA GLU A 62 8.54 20.53 -12.08
C GLU A 62 9.61 21.29 -12.87
N LYS A 63 10.16 20.65 -13.91
CA LYS A 63 11.13 21.31 -14.78
C LYS A 63 10.43 22.51 -15.44
N PRO A 64 11.03 23.71 -15.42
CA PRO A 64 10.45 24.85 -16.11
C PRO A 64 10.30 24.53 -17.60
N LEU A 65 9.09 24.75 -18.12
CA LEU A 65 8.81 24.61 -19.54
C LEU A 65 9.43 25.81 -20.28
N LEU A 66 10.49 25.56 -21.05
CA LEU A 66 11.08 26.56 -21.93
C LEU A 66 10.26 26.64 -23.22
N THR A 67 9.38 27.64 -23.31
CA THR A 67 8.72 28.03 -24.56
C THR A 67 9.72 28.70 -25.51
N TYR A 68 9.39 28.72 -26.81
CA TYR A 68 10.21 29.40 -27.82
C TYR A 68 10.47 30.87 -27.47
N ASP A 69 9.46 31.59 -26.98
CA ASP A 69 9.60 32.98 -26.55
C ASP A 69 10.57 33.14 -25.37
N SER A 70 10.60 32.16 -24.44
CA SER A 70 11.54 32.17 -23.31
C SER A 70 12.98 31.93 -23.76
N LEU A 71 13.19 31.10 -24.79
CA LEU A 71 14.50 30.87 -25.38
C LEU A 71 15.01 32.10 -26.13
N ASP A 72 14.14 32.74 -26.91
CA ASP A 72 14.47 33.98 -27.64
C ASP A 72 14.83 35.12 -26.69
N ASN A 73 14.07 35.27 -25.61
CA ASN A 73 14.35 36.24 -24.55
C ASN A 73 15.71 35.95 -23.87
N LEU A 74 16.00 34.68 -23.57
CA LEU A 74 17.29 34.27 -23.00
C LEU A 74 18.46 34.62 -23.93
N ASP A 75 18.34 34.33 -25.22
CA ASP A 75 19.39 34.67 -26.19
C ASP A 75 19.57 36.18 -26.29
N GLN A 76 18.49 36.95 -26.36
CA GLN A 76 18.56 38.41 -26.38
C GLN A 76 19.28 38.97 -25.15
N ILE A 77 18.95 38.49 -23.94
CA ILE A 77 19.62 38.90 -22.70
C ILE A 77 21.12 38.56 -22.77
N PHE A 78 21.45 37.36 -23.25
CA PHE A 78 22.83 36.91 -23.35
C PHE A 78 23.65 37.77 -24.33
N GLN A 79 23.09 38.10 -25.49
CA GLN A 79 23.73 38.98 -26.47
C GLN A 79 23.99 40.39 -25.92
N VAL A 80 23.06 40.94 -25.14
CA VAL A 80 23.24 42.25 -24.48
C VAL A 80 24.35 42.20 -23.44
N LYS A 81 24.38 41.14 -22.61
CA LYS A 81 25.40 40.99 -21.57
C LYS A 81 26.81 40.85 -22.15
N ILE A 82 26.96 40.07 -23.23
CA ILE A 82 28.23 39.96 -23.97
C ILE A 82 28.67 41.32 -24.50
N ARG A 83 27.74 42.07 -25.12
CA ARG A 83 28.05 43.37 -25.71
C ARG A 83 28.53 44.39 -24.68
N ASN A 84 27.93 44.36 -23.50
CA ASN A 84 28.20 45.32 -22.43
C ASN A 84 29.33 44.89 -21.49
N ASP A 85 29.92 43.71 -21.69
CA ASP A 85 30.91 43.09 -20.79
C ASP A 85 30.40 43.02 -19.33
N GLU A 86 29.14 42.63 -19.17
CA GLU A 86 28.47 42.54 -17.86
C GLU A 86 28.45 41.09 -17.34
N LEU A 87 28.66 40.92 -16.04
CA LEU A 87 28.53 39.62 -15.38
C LEU A 87 27.09 39.09 -15.47
N CYS A 88 26.96 37.80 -15.77
CA CYS A 88 25.70 37.07 -15.80
C CYS A 88 25.73 35.92 -14.78
N THR A 89 24.63 35.71 -14.04
CA THR A 89 24.48 34.61 -13.09
C THR A 89 23.28 33.77 -13.50
N ILE A 90 23.49 32.47 -13.63
CA ILE A 90 22.42 31.50 -13.93
C ILE A 90 21.98 30.88 -12.59
N THR A 91 20.68 30.92 -12.32
CA THR A 91 20.06 30.28 -11.15
C THR A 91 19.11 29.17 -11.64
N TYR A 92 19.08 28.05 -10.91
CA TYR A 92 18.29 26.86 -11.21
C TYR A 92 17.15 26.71 -10.20
#